data_AF-A0A5J4PWZ4-F1
#
_entry.id   AF-A0A5J4PWZ4-F1
#
_cell.length_a   1.000
_cell.length_b   1.000
_cell.length_c   1.000
_cell.angle_alpha   90.00
_cell.angle_beta   90.00
_cell.angle_gamma   90.00
#
_symmetry.space_group_name_H-M   'P 1'
#
loop_
_entity.id
_entity.type
_entity.pdbx_description
1 polymer ?
#
loop_
_entity_poly.entity_id
_entity_poly.type
_entity_poly.pdbx_seq_one_letter_code
_entity_poly.pdbx_strand_id
1 'polypeptide(L)'
;MNENILHTGLIIICLLAGIVYGKLFCGKICPFGWIQDWLHKIPSPLKIKTFKGDKQLRYLKYVLLLLPLILPLFVSDAGKSEHSAESTPSVWTIVILLVLAFSSIIIYRPLCKYLCPWGALFSLFNLIAPYKYRIDTAKCNQCKKCSRVCKMNIEPYKTPNHLECIRCGKCKTACKAKAIYTGFKVKK
;
A
#
# COMPACT_ATOMS: atom_id res chain seq x y z
N MET A 1 -21.78 26.82 17.41
CA MET A 1 -21.74 25.75 16.39
C MET A 1 -20.49 24.92 16.64
N ASN A 2 -20.67 23.63 16.92
CA ASN A 2 -19.69 22.79 17.65
C ASN A 2 -18.48 22.42 16.79
N GLU A 3 -17.26 22.75 17.23
CA GLU A 3 -16.02 22.31 16.57
C GLU A 3 -15.95 20.78 16.46
N ASN A 4 -16.52 20.07 17.43
CA ASN A 4 -16.64 18.61 17.43
C ASN A 4 -17.47 18.04 16.27
N ILE A 5 -18.48 18.77 15.76
CA ILE A 5 -19.32 18.33 14.63
C ILE A 5 -18.56 18.53 13.30
N LEU A 6 -17.79 19.62 13.19
CA LEU A 6 -16.96 19.88 12.01
C LEU A 6 -15.81 18.86 11.92
N HIS A 7 -15.17 18.54 13.05
CA HIS A 7 -14.10 17.54 13.12
C HIS A 7 -14.59 16.12 12.81
N THR A 8 -15.73 15.70 13.37
CA THR A 8 -16.30 14.38 13.09
C THR A 8 -16.75 14.24 11.64
N GLY A 9 -17.37 15.27 11.07
CA GLY A 9 -17.72 15.31 9.64
C GLY A 9 -16.51 15.19 8.71
N LEU A 10 -15.43 15.92 9.00
CA LEU A 10 -14.20 15.88 8.20
C LEU A 10 -13.51 14.50 8.26
N ILE A 11 -13.47 13.87 9.43
CA ILE A 11 -12.90 12.53 9.60
C ILE A 11 -13.70 11.49 8.79
N ILE A 12 -15.03 11.56 8.83
CA ILE A 12 -15.90 10.64 8.08
C ILE A 12 -15.69 10.81 6.57
N ILE A 13 -15.58 12.04 6.07
CA ILE A 13 -15.30 12.31 4.65
C ILE A 13 -13.93 11.76 4.24
N CYS A 14 -12.90 11.97 5.06
CA CYS A 14 -11.56 11.41 4.81
C CYS A 14 -11.55 9.88 4.82
N LEU A 15 -12.31 9.25 5.73
CA LEU A 15 -12.47 7.80 5.78
C LEU A 15 -13.22 7.27 4.55
N LEU A 16 -14.33 7.91 4.15
CA LEU A 16 -15.08 7.56 2.95
C LEU A 16 -14.23 7.71 1.68
N ALA A 17 -13.45 8.79 1.56
CA ALA A 17 -12.48 8.93 0.49
C ALA A 17 -11.44 7.80 0.52
N GLY A 18 -10.90 7.47 1.70
CA GLY A 18 -10.00 6.34 1.91
C GLY A 18 -10.59 5.00 1.49
N ILE A 19 -11.90 4.79 1.67
CA ILE A 19 -12.63 3.58 1.25
C ILE A 19 -12.78 3.54 -0.28
N VAL A 20 -13.10 4.68 -0.92
CA VAL A 20 -13.29 4.76 -2.37
C VAL A 20 -11.97 4.57 -3.12
N TYR A 21 -10.90 5.21 -2.65
CA TYR A 21 -9.59 5.14 -3.29
C TYR A 21 -8.77 3.91 -2.83
N GLY A 22 -8.99 3.40 -1.61
CA GLY A 22 -8.26 2.25 -1.07
C GLY A 22 -6.74 2.42 -1.22
N LYS A 23 -6.07 1.36 -1.69
CA LYS A 23 -4.62 1.38 -1.91
C LYS A 23 -4.14 2.20 -3.12
N LEU A 24 -5.04 2.81 -3.90
CA LEU A 24 -4.66 3.81 -4.92
C LEU A 24 -3.97 5.01 -4.28
N PHE A 25 -4.42 5.41 -3.09
CA PHE A 25 -3.89 6.57 -2.38
C PHE A 25 -2.39 6.40 -2.08
N CYS A 26 -1.99 5.22 -1.56
CA CYS A 26 -0.59 4.89 -1.32
C CYS A 26 0.28 4.99 -2.58
N GLY A 27 -0.27 4.63 -3.75
CA GLY A 27 0.46 4.65 -5.01
C GLY A 27 0.56 6.02 -5.69
N LYS A 28 -0.44 6.88 -5.52
CA LYS A 28 -0.60 8.12 -6.29
C LYS A 28 -0.50 9.41 -5.48
N ILE A 29 -0.94 9.40 -4.22
CA ILE A 29 -1.13 10.63 -3.42
C ILE A 29 -0.16 10.68 -2.23
N CYS A 30 0.20 9.53 -1.64
CA CYS A 30 1.08 9.50 -0.48
C CYS A 30 2.46 10.12 -0.79
N PRO A 31 2.86 11.22 -0.10
CA PRO A 31 4.13 11.91 -0.35
C PRO A 31 5.32 10.99 -0.03
N PHE A 32 5.21 10.22 1.05
CA PHE A 32 6.22 9.23 1.43
C PHE A 32 6.38 8.13 0.37
N GLY A 33 5.27 7.69 -0.22
CA GLY A 33 5.29 6.73 -1.31
C GLY A 33 5.99 7.27 -2.56
N TRP A 34 5.84 8.55 -2.84
CA TRP A 34 6.50 9.22 -3.96
C TRP A 34 8.02 9.34 -3.75
N ILE A 35 8.44 9.69 -2.52
CA ILE A 35 9.85 9.69 -2.12
C ILE A 35 10.47 8.30 -2.33
N GLN A 36 9.79 7.23 -1.90
CA GLN A 36 10.27 5.86 -2.10
C GLN A 36 10.36 5.46 -3.58
N ASP A 37 9.42 5.92 -4.41
CA ASP A 37 9.47 5.70 -5.87
C ASP A 37 10.68 6.40 -6.51
N TRP A 38 11.01 7.58 -6.02
CA TRP A 38 12.15 8.36 -6.49
C TRP A 38 13.47 7.72 -6.05
N LEU A 39 13.59 7.33 -4.77
CA LEU A 39 14.76 6.59 -4.27
C LEU A 39 14.99 5.27 -5.04
N HIS A 40 13.93 4.52 -5.34
CA HIS A 40 14.05 3.28 -6.09
C HIS A 40 14.44 3.49 -7.58
N LYS A 41 14.31 4.72 -8.10
CA LYS A 41 14.77 5.08 -9.44
C LYS A 41 16.29 5.12 -9.52
N ILE A 42 16.99 5.31 -8.39
CA ILE A 42 18.46 5.25 -8.32
C ILE A 42 18.92 3.87 -8.82
N PRO A 43 19.85 3.81 -9.80
CA PRO A 43 20.36 2.55 -10.33
C PRO A 43 21.31 1.91 -9.33
N SER A 44 20.78 1.01 -8.50
CA SER A 44 21.58 0.14 -7.63
C SER A 44 21.76 -1.25 -8.27
N PRO A 45 22.94 -1.89 -8.13
CA PRO A 45 23.18 -3.25 -8.64
C PRO A 45 22.46 -4.33 -7.82
N LEU A 46 22.00 -4.01 -6.61
CA LEU A 46 21.41 -4.93 -5.64
C LEU A 46 19.87 -4.90 -5.63
N LYS A 47 19.20 -4.63 -6.76
CA LYS A 47 17.72 -4.58 -6.80
C LYS A 47 17.11 -5.97 -6.65
N ILE A 48 16.53 -6.25 -5.48
CA ILE A 48 15.88 -7.52 -5.19
C ILE A 48 14.38 -7.37 -5.43
N LYS A 49 13.85 -8.10 -6.41
CA LYS A 49 12.42 -8.06 -6.75
C LYS A 49 11.57 -8.92 -5.82
N THR A 50 12.12 -10.04 -5.35
CA THR A 50 11.40 -11.06 -4.57
C THR A 50 12.36 -11.74 -3.60
N PHE A 51 12.01 -11.85 -2.32
CA PHE A 51 12.73 -12.67 -1.34
C PHE A 51 11.82 -13.76 -0.77
N LYS A 52 12.36 -14.88 -0.26
CA LYS A 52 11.57 -16.03 0.23
C LYS A 52 10.64 -15.67 1.40
N GLY A 53 10.98 -14.62 2.17
CA GLY A 53 10.20 -14.07 3.28
C GLY A 53 9.19 -12.95 2.92
N ASP A 54 9.06 -12.58 1.64
CA ASP A 54 8.22 -11.45 1.18
C ASP A 54 6.74 -11.61 1.57
N LYS A 55 6.26 -12.85 1.71
CA LYS A 55 4.87 -13.15 2.08
C LYS A 55 4.63 -12.95 3.58
N GLN A 56 5.56 -13.38 4.43
CA GLN A 56 5.49 -13.24 5.88
C GLN A 56 5.64 -11.77 6.30
N LEU A 57 6.61 -11.04 5.73
CA LEU A 57 6.81 -9.62 6.03
C LEU A 57 5.59 -8.78 5.62
N ARG A 58 4.83 -9.20 4.60
CA ARG A 58 3.56 -8.54 4.23
C ARG A 58 2.48 -8.69 5.30
N TYR A 59 2.56 -9.69 6.17
CA TYR A 59 1.63 -9.86 7.27
C TYR A 59 1.98 -8.99 8.49
N LEU A 60 3.25 -8.60 8.62
CA LEU A 60 3.76 -7.79 9.74
C LEU A 60 2.98 -6.47 9.92
N LYS A 61 2.59 -5.82 8.82
CA LYS A 61 1.78 -4.59 8.87
C LYS A 61 0.40 -4.77 9.54
N TYR A 62 -0.19 -5.98 9.48
CA TYR A 62 -1.47 -6.25 10.14
C TYR A 62 -1.28 -6.47 11.64
N VAL A 63 -0.14 -7.07 12.03
CA VAL A 63 0.26 -7.13 13.44
C VAL A 63 0.48 -5.72 13.98
N LEU A 64 1.19 -4.86 13.25
CA LEU A 64 1.38 -3.45 13.60
C LEU A 64 0.06 -2.65 13.66
N LEU A 65 -0.95 -3.03 12.89
CA LEU A 65 -2.28 -2.41 12.92
C LEU A 65 -3.08 -2.82 14.17
N LEU A 66 -3.00 -4.09 14.56
CA LEU A 66 -3.75 -4.63 15.71
C LEU A 66 -3.07 -4.37 17.05
N LEU A 67 -1.75 -4.27 17.08
CA LEU A 67 -0.96 -4.03 18.28
C LEU A 67 -1.43 -2.81 19.10
N PRO A 68 -1.61 -1.61 18.53
CA PRO A 68 -2.11 -0.45 19.29
C PRO A 68 -3.60 -0.56 19.69
N LEU A 69 -4.37 -1.46 19.08
CA LEU A 69 -5.77 -1.71 19.46
C LEU A 69 -5.86 -2.69 20.65
N ILE A 70 -4.94 -3.64 20.72
CA ILE A 70 -4.92 -4.71 21.73
C ILE A 70 -4.18 -4.26 23.00
N LEU A 71 -3.08 -3.52 22.88
CA LEU A 71 -2.27 -3.04 24.01
C LEU A 71 -3.08 -2.34 25.12
N PRO A 72 -4.02 -1.42 24.82
CA PRO A 72 -4.81 -0.74 25.84
C PRO A 72 -5.77 -1.67 26.60
N LEU A 73 -6.11 -2.83 26.03
CA LEU A 73 -6.96 -3.82 26.71
C LEU A 73 -6.20 -4.60 27.79
N PHE A 74 -4.87 -4.69 27.68
CA PHE A 74 -3.99 -5.36 28.64
C PHE A 74 -3.36 -4.38 29.64
N VAL A 75 -3.12 -3.15 29.22
CA VAL A 75 -2.59 -2.07 30.04
C VAL A 75 -3.74 -1.08 30.28
N SER A 76 -4.56 -1.34 31.31
CA SER A 76 -5.73 -0.50 31.65
C SER A 76 -5.39 0.89 32.19
N ASP A 77 -4.14 1.36 32.05
CA ASP A 77 -3.74 2.74 32.30
C ASP A 77 -2.65 3.14 31.29
N ALA A 78 -3.07 3.63 30.13
CA ALA A 78 -2.25 4.51 29.31
C ALA A 78 -3.19 5.45 28.56
N GLY A 79 -3.37 6.62 29.18
CA GLY A 79 -4.10 7.74 28.62
C GLY A 79 -3.63 8.10 27.21
N LYS A 80 -4.58 8.70 26.49
CA LYS A 80 -4.38 9.44 25.25
C LYS A 80 -3.09 10.26 25.30
N SER A 81 -2.27 10.12 24.27
CA SER A 81 -1.61 11.23 23.56
C SER A 81 -0.55 10.61 22.66
N GLU A 82 -0.82 10.52 21.37
CA GLU A 82 -0.35 11.54 20.42
C GLU A 82 1.13 11.30 20.11
N HIS A 83 1.41 10.92 18.86
CA HIS A 83 2.71 11.18 18.27
C HIS A 83 2.89 12.71 18.21
N SER A 84 3.18 13.31 19.36
CA SER A 84 3.72 14.66 19.43
C SER A 84 5.08 14.60 18.78
N ALA A 85 5.20 15.40 17.72
CA ALA A 85 6.45 15.75 17.11
C ALA A 85 7.33 16.47 18.15
N GLU A 86 8.03 15.71 18.99
CA GLU A 86 9.15 16.23 19.75
C GLU A 86 10.41 16.09 18.90
N SER A 87 10.76 17.23 18.34
CA SER A 87 11.90 17.49 17.48
C SER A 87 13.22 17.39 18.24
N THR A 88 13.67 16.16 18.47
CA THR A 88 15.10 15.78 18.41
C THR A 88 15.13 14.34 17.93
N PRO A 89 15.58 14.05 16.70
CA PRO A 89 15.68 12.68 16.27
C PRO A 89 16.74 12.01 17.14
N SER A 90 16.32 11.10 18.02
CA SER A 90 17.25 10.23 18.72
C SER A 90 18.17 9.57 17.68
N VAL A 91 19.43 9.31 18.02
CA VAL A 91 20.38 8.65 17.10
C VAL A 91 19.75 7.41 16.47
N TRP A 92 18.95 6.68 17.26
CA TRP A 92 18.17 5.53 16.82
C TRP A 92 17.14 5.84 15.75
N THR A 93 16.41 6.96 15.84
CA THR A 93 15.45 7.40 14.82
C THR A 93 16.15 7.68 13.49
N ILE A 94 17.32 8.33 13.51
CA ILE A 94 18.13 8.60 12.32
C ILE A 94 18.62 7.29 11.70
N VAL A 95 19.14 6.39 12.51
CA VAL A 95 19.63 5.07 12.06
C VAL A 95 18.49 4.27 11.43
N ILE A 96 17.32 4.21 12.06
CA ILE A 96 16.14 3.51 11.52
C ILE A 96 15.70 4.13 10.20
N LEU A 97 15.65 5.47 10.13
CA LEU A 97 15.25 6.18 8.91
C LEU A 97 16.24 5.94 7.77
N LEU A 98 17.55 5.96 8.05
CA LEU A 98 18.58 5.64 7.07
C LEU A 98 18.47 4.18 6.59
N VAL A 99 18.35 3.22 7.50
CA VAL A 99 18.16 1.79 7.16
C VAL A 99 16.91 1.60 6.29
N LEU A 100 15.82 2.28 6.63
CA LEU A 100 14.58 2.24 5.85
C LEU A 100 14.72 2.93 4.48
N ALA A 101 15.49 4.02 4.38
CA ALA A 101 15.80 4.68 3.13
C ALA A 101 16.67 3.78 2.23
N PHE A 102 17.73 3.18 2.77
CA PHE A 102 18.56 2.19 2.08
C PHE A 102 17.74 0.97 1.64
N SER A 103 16.86 0.46 2.51
CA SER A 103 15.90 -0.60 2.18
C SER A 103 15.00 -0.21 1.00
N SER A 104 14.61 1.06 0.90
CA SER A 104 13.77 1.56 -0.20
C SER A 104 14.49 1.62 -1.55
N ILE A 105 15.82 1.66 -1.55
CA ILE A 105 16.65 1.56 -2.76
C ILE A 105 16.67 0.11 -3.26
N ILE A 106 16.77 -0.86 -2.34
CA ILE A 106 16.88 -2.30 -2.63
C ILE A 106 15.51 -2.90 -3.00
N ILE A 107 14.49 -2.60 -2.19
CA ILE A 107 13.12 -3.15 -2.28
C ILE A 107 12.16 -2.04 -2.69
N TYR A 108 11.22 -2.35 -3.58
CA TYR A 108 10.20 -1.40 -3.96
C TYR A 108 9.19 -1.13 -2.82
N ARG A 109 9.21 0.09 -2.27
CA ARG A 109 8.27 0.61 -1.25
C ARG A 109 8.13 -0.25 0.01
N PRO A 110 9.23 -0.49 0.77
CA PRO A 110 9.25 -1.42 1.91
C PRO A 110 8.33 -0.96 3.05
N LEU A 111 8.29 0.33 3.39
CA LEU A 111 7.37 0.82 4.44
C LEU A 111 5.91 0.60 4.09
N CYS A 112 5.45 1.02 2.91
CA CYS A 112 4.07 0.81 2.49
C CYS A 112 3.69 -0.68 2.41
N LYS A 113 4.69 -1.55 2.21
CA LYS A 113 4.51 -3.00 2.05
C LYS A 113 4.55 -3.75 3.39
N TYR A 114 5.36 -3.30 4.36
CA TYR A 114 5.69 -4.07 5.57
C TYR A 114 5.41 -3.36 6.90
N LEU A 115 5.58 -2.03 6.98
CA LEU A 115 5.53 -1.31 8.25
C LEU A 115 4.31 -0.38 8.40
N CYS A 116 3.69 0.07 7.31
CA CYS A 116 2.67 1.12 7.39
C CYS A 116 1.31 0.56 7.89
N PRO A 117 0.80 0.98 9.07
CA PRO A 117 -0.50 0.54 9.59
C PRO A 117 -1.65 1.09 8.73
N TRP A 118 -1.57 2.37 8.33
CA TRP A 118 -2.51 2.98 7.37
C TRP A 118 -2.52 2.23 6.02
N GLY A 119 -1.36 1.75 5.58
CA GLY A 119 -1.25 0.92 4.38
C GLY A 119 -1.90 -0.46 4.51
N ALA A 120 -1.98 -1.02 5.73
CA ALA A 120 -2.74 -2.23 6.03
C ALA A 120 -4.25 -1.96 5.99
N LEU A 121 -4.69 -0.86 6.61
CA LEU A 121 -6.08 -0.44 6.59
C LEU A 121 -6.60 -0.20 5.16
N PHE A 122 -5.85 0.56 4.35
CA PHE A 122 -6.19 0.77 2.93
C PHE A 122 -6.07 -0.50 2.07
N SER A 123 -5.25 -1.48 2.47
CA SER A 123 -5.21 -2.80 1.83
C SER A 123 -6.52 -3.57 2.00
N LEU A 124 -7.16 -3.49 3.18
CA LEU A 124 -8.47 -4.13 3.42
C LEU A 124 -9.56 -3.48 2.58
N PHE A 125 -9.59 -2.15 2.53
CA PHE A 125 -10.55 -1.42 1.69
C PHE A 125 -10.38 -1.68 0.18
N ASN A 126 -9.24 -2.19 -0.26
CA ASN A 126 -9.04 -2.58 -1.67
C ASN A 126 -10.02 -3.68 -2.16
N LEU A 127 -10.55 -4.52 -1.24
CA LEU A 127 -11.56 -5.53 -1.55
C LEU A 127 -12.93 -4.91 -1.87
N ILE A 128 -13.26 -3.81 -1.19
CA ILE A 128 -14.58 -3.15 -1.24
C ILE A 128 -14.58 -2.05 -2.31
N ALA A 129 -13.42 -1.43 -2.56
CA ALA A 129 -13.30 -0.29 -3.47
C ALA A 129 -13.88 -0.58 -4.87
N PRO A 130 -14.68 0.34 -5.45
CA PRO A 130 -15.43 0.12 -6.69
C PRO A 130 -14.53 -0.08 -7.91
N TYR A 131 -13.34 0.53 -7.91
CA TYR A 131 -12.39 0.47 -9.02
C TYR A 131 -11.60 -0.85 -9.07
N LYS A 132 -12.28 -1.95 -9.40
CA LYS A 132 -11.67 -3.30 -9.47
C LYS A 132 -11.08 -3.58 -10.85
N TYR A 133 -9.97 -4.33 -10.90
CA TYR A 133 -9.50 -4.93 -12.13
C TYR A 133 -10.24 -6.25 -12.38
N ARG A 134 -10.64 -6.45 -13.64
CA ARG A 134 -11.23 -7.67 -14.17
C ARG A 134 -10.38 -8.15 -15.33
N ILE A 135 -10.35 -9.46 -15.52
CA ILE A 135 -9.61 -10.11 -16.61
C ILE A 135 -10.60 -10.85 -17.47
N ASP A 136 -10.54 -10.57 -18.77
CA ASP A 136 -11.24 -11.35 -19.78
C ASP A 136 -10.45 -12.65 -20.02
N THR A 137 -10.96 -13.78 -19.53
CA THR A 137 -10.33 -15.09 -19.68
C THR A 137 -10.26 -15.53 -21.14
N ALA A 138 -11.18 -15.08 -21.99
CA ALA A 138 -11.16 -15.38 -23.42
C ALA A 138 -9.98 -14.71 -24.14
N LYS A 139 -9.53 -13.54 -23.66
CA LYS A 139 -8.40 -12.79 -24.25
C LYS A 139 -7.07 -13.06 -23.55
N CYS A 140 -7.08 -13.62 -22.33
CA CYS A 140 -5.89 -13.81 -21.54
C CYS A 140 -5.16 -15.10 -21.90
N ASN A 141 -3.99 -14.99 -22.53
CA ASN A 141 -3.13 -16.13 -22.86
C ASN A 141 -2.09 -16.49 -21.79
N GLN A 142 -2.27 -16.03 -20.54
CA GLN A 142 -1.37 -16.31 -19.40
C GLN A 142 0.13 -16.04 -19.65
N CYS A 143 0.50 -15.08 -20.51
CA CYS A 143 1.91 -14.78 -20.84
C CYS A 143 2.80 -14.24 -19.68
N LYS A 144 2.24 -14.08 -18.47
CA LYS A 144 2.89 -13.58 -17.22
C LYS A 144 3.58 -12.21 -17.34
N LYS A 145 3.34 -11.45 -18.42
CA LYS A 145 3.90 -10.09 -18.59
C LYS A 145 3.39 -9.12 -17.52
N CYS A 146 2.12 -9.25 -17.11
CA CYS A 146 1.54 -8.44 -16.04
C CYS A 146 2.25 -8.64 -14.69
N SER A 147 2.60 -9.87 -14.33
CA SER A 147 3.37 -10.18 -13.12
C SER A 147 4.80 -9.66 -13.21
N ARG A 148 5.42 -9.75 -14.40
CA ARG A 148 6.78 -9.22 -14.64
C ARG A 148 6.86 -7.70 -14.50
N VAL A 149 5.86 -6.96 -14.93
CA VAL A 149 5.85 -5.48 -14.80
C VAL A 149 5.37 -5.03 -13.41
N CYS A 150 4.73 -5.91 -12.63
CA CYS A 150 4.23 -5.57 -11.32
C CYS A 150 5.37 -5.38 -10.30
N LYS A 151 5.58 -4.12 -9.89
CA LYS A 151 6.57 -3.78 -8.85
C LYS A 151 6.16 -4.24 -7.44
N MET A 152 4.88 -4.54 -7.23
CA MET A 152 4.36 -5.05 -5.95
C MET A 152 4.54 -6.56 -5.78
N ASN A 153 5.16 -7.24 -6.76
CA ASN A 153 5.37 -8.68 -6.76
C ASN A 153 4.07 -9.48 -6.47
N ILE A 154 3.01 -9.14 -7.20
CA ILE A 154 1.76 -9.90 -7.22
C ILE A 154 1.54 -10.47 -8.62
N GLU A 155 0.60 -11.40 -8.72
CA GLU A 155 0.20 -12.03 -9.97
C GLU A 155 -1.21 -11.58 -10.38
N PRO A 156 -1.33 -10.47 -11.15
CA PRO A 156 -2.63 -9.92 -11.50
C PRO A 156 -3.50 -10.91 -12.27
N TYR A 157 -2.90 -11.82 -13.05
CA TYR A 157 -3.64 -12.79 -13.86
C TYR A 157 -4.42 -13.82 -13.02
N LYS A 158 -3.95 -14.15 -11.82
CA LYS A 158 -4.58 -15.10 -10.90
C LYS A 158 -5.42 -14.38 -9.85
N THR A 159 -4.88 -13.28 -9.29
CA THR A 159 -5.53 -12.47 -8.24
C THR A 159 -5.51 -10.99 -8.62
N PRO A 160 -6.43 -10.52 -9.49
CA PRO A 160 -6.39 -9.15 -10.02
C PRO A 160 -6.58 -8.07 -8.94
N ASN A 161 -7.31 -8.38 -7.87
CA ASN A 161 -7.59 -7.48 -6.75
C ASN A 161 -6.90 -7.94 -5.45
N HIS A 162 -5.64 -8.38 -5.55
CA HIS A 162 -4.84 -8.71 -4.37
C HIS A 162 -4.74 -7.52 -3.42
N LEU A 163 -4.73 -7.76 -2.11
CA LEU A 163 -4.63 -6.73 -1.04
C LEU A 163 -3.46 -5.76 -1.26
N GLU A 164 -2.38 -6.23 -1.89
CA GLU A 164 -1.18 -5.43 -2.18
C GLU A 164 -1.23 -4.56 -3.44
N CYS A 165 -2.27 -4.70 -4.25
CA CYS A 165 -2.39 -3.97 -5.51
C CYS A 165 -2.64 -2.49 -5.27
N ILE A 166 -1.65 -1.64 -5.55
CA ILE A 166 -1.77 -0.17 -5.53
C ILE A 166 -2.51 0.41 -6.75
N ARG A 167 -2.99 -0.47 -7.65
CA ARG A 167 -3.70 -0.13 -8.88
C ARG A 167 -3.02 0.94 -9.73
N CYS A 168 -1.71 0.79 -9.92
CA CYS A 168 -0.88 1.73 -10.70
C CYS A 168 -1.11 1.69 -12.23
N GLY A 169 -1.89 0.74 -12.75
CA GLY A 169 -2.22 0.63 -14.17
C GLY A 169 -1.13 0.03 -15.08
N LYS A 170 0.09 -0.21 -14.58
CA LYS A 170 1.20 -0.74 -15.41
C LYS A 170 0.93 -2.13 -16.00
N CYS A 171 0.11 -2.94 -15.33
CA CYS A 171 -0.32 -4.24 -15.85
C CYS A 171 -1.24 -4.11 -17.07
N LYS A 172 -2.13 -3.10 -17.09
CA LYS A 172 -3.04 -2.80 -18.20
C LYS A 172 -2.26 -2.33 -19.43
N THR A 173 -1.30 -1.43 -19.25
CA THR A 173 -0.48 -0.91 -20.35
C THR A 173 0.47 -1.95 -20.94
N ALA A 174 1.00 -2.87 -20.11
CA ALA A 174 1.88 -3.95 -20.58
C ALA A 174 1.13 -5.11 -21.27
N CYS A 175 -0.20 -5.20 -21.12
CA CYS A 175 -0.98 -6.31 -21.66
C CYS A 175 -1.26 -6.12 -23.15
N LYS A 176 -0.51 -6.83 -24.01
CA LYS A 176 -0.73 -6.80 -25.48
C LYS A 176 -2.15 -7.26 -25.88
N ALA A 177 -2.70 -8.26 -25.20
CA ALA A 177 -4.04 -8.80 -25.46
C ALA A 177 -5.19 -7.91 -24.93
N LYS A 178 -4.87 -6.81 -24.22
CA LYS A 178 -5.85 -5.90 -23.58
C LYS A 178 -6.89 -6.65 -22.73
N ALA A 179 -6.50 -7.75 -22.11
CA ALA A 179 -7.38 -8.61 -21.31
C ALA A 179 -7.72 -8.00 -19.94
N ILE A 180 -6.91 -7.05 -19.44
CA ILE A 180 -7.11 -6.39 -18.14
C ILE A 180 -7.91 -5.10 -18.36
N TYR A 181 -9.08 -5.01 -17.75
CA TYR A 181 -9.91 -3.81 -17.74
C TYR A 181 -10.35 -3.44 -16.32
N THR A 182 -10.69 -2.18 -16.12
CA THR A 182 -11.27 -1.63 -14.89
C THR A 182 -12.79 -1.72 -15.02
N GLY A 183 -13.52 -1.84 -13.90
CA GLY A 183 -14.98 -2.10 -13.83
C GLY A 183 -15.90 -1.54 -14.95
N PHE A 184 -17.02 -2.25 -15.10
CA PHE A 184 -17.99 -2.32 -16.21
C PHE A 184 -17.38 -2.47 -17.61
N LYS A 185 -17.77 -3.58 -18.26
CA LYS A 185 -17.33 -3.98 -19.60
C LYS A 185 -17.78 -2.90 -20.58
N VAL A 186 -16.92 -1.93 -20.90
CA VAL A 186 -17.18 -1.04 -22.02
C VAL A 186 -17.04 -1.91 -23.27
N LYS A 187 -18.18 -2.43 -23.76
CA LYS A 187 -18.29 -2.93 -25.13
C LYS A 187 -17.88 -1.75 -26.01
N LYS A 188 -16.70 -1.85 -26.60
CA LYS A 188 -16.30 -0.99 -27.69
C LYS A 188 -16.70 -1.65 -28.99
#